data_AF-A0A9D4GR59-F1
#
_entry.id   AF-A0A9D4GR59-F1
#
_cell.length_a   1.000
_cell.length_b   1.000
_cell.length_c   1.000
_cell.angle_alpha   90.00
_cell.angle_beta   90.00
_cell.angle_gamma   90.00
#
_symmetry.space_group_name_H-M   'P 1'
#
loop_
_entity.id
_entity.type
_entity.pdbx_description
1 polymer ?
#
loop_
_entity_poly.entity_id
_entity_poly.type
_entity_poly.pdbx_seq_one_letter_code
_entity_poly.pdbx_strand_id
1 'polypeptide(L)'
;MVYCDQESYPTSIRRQKKGFGAAVGIHPKKVQFFPQSKFEELGNLLRLNTVVALGEIGLNRCAPESTWKLQEEILIKVLQLSMPIRQVILHMRDAADQHCGEVGARCLQIMRANVAPTQRIHLHCFTGTVEQVVS
;
A
#
# COMPACT_ATOMS: atom_id res chain seq x y z
N MET A 1 -8.68 5.25 -10.12
CA MET A 1 -8.96 3.80 -10.01
C MET A 1 -7.82 3.16 -9.25
N VAL A 2 -8.09 2.14 -8.44
CA VAL A 2 -7.11 1.51 -7.54
C VAL A 2 -6.97 0.05 -7.95
N TYR A 3 -5.74 -0.39 -8.24
CA TYR A 3 -5.43 -1.71 -8.79
C TYR A 3 -4.43 -2.42 -7.89
N CYS A 4 -4.94 -3.33 -7.04
CA CYS A 4 -4.15 -3.89 -5.93
C CYS A 4 -4.37 -5.38 -5.67
N ASP A 5 -5.12 -6.05 -6.53
CA ASP A 5 -5.38 -7.49 -6.51
C ASP A 5 -5.13 -8.09 -7.90
N GLN A 6 -4.96 -9.42 -7.98
CA GLN A 6 -4.64 -10.11 -9.22
C GLN A 6 -5.73 -9.98 -10.30
N GLU A 7 -7.01 -9.92 -9.90
CA GLU A 7 -8.14 -9.84 -10.81
C GLU A 7 -8.21 -8.49 -11.53
N SER A 8 -7.76 -7.42 -10.87
CA SER A 8 -7.72 -6.06 -11.42
C SER A 8 -6.38 -5.68 -12.06
N TYR A 9 -5.32 -6.48 -11.87
CA TYR A 9 -3.97 -6.26 -12.41
C TYR A 9 -3.84 -6.64 -13.91
N PRO A 10 -3.10 -5.90 -14.75
CA PRO A 10 -3.33 -4.57 -15.26
C PRO A 10 -3.71 -4.61 -16.76
N THR A 11 -4.52 -5.58 -17.21
CA THR A 11 -5.06 -5.55 -18.59
C THR A 11 -5.87 -4.27 -18.87
N SER A 12 -6.31 -3.56 -17.82
CA SER A 12 -7.18 -2.39 -17.88
C SER A 12 -6.48 -1.02 -17.70
N ILE A 13 -5.27 -0.94 -17.13
CA ILE A 13 -4.58 0.35 -16.92
C ILE A 13 -4.29 1.08 -18.24
N ARG A 14 -4.03 0.34 -19.32
CA ARG A 14 -3.82 0.93 -20.65
C ARG A 14 -5.08 1.53 -21.28
N ARG A 15 -6.28 1.24 -20.75
CA ARG A 15 -7.58 1.76 -21.25
C ARG A 15 -8.14 2.88 -20.37
N GLN A 16 -7.29 3.59 -19.65
CA GLN A 16 -7.73 4.60 -18.69
C GLN A 16 -8.47 5.76 -19.37
N LYS A 17 -9.62 6.15 -18.81
CA LYS A 17 -10.36 7.33 -19.27
C LYS A 17 -9.54 8.60 -19.05
N LYS A 18 -9.54 9.47 -20.06
CA LYS A 18 -8.88 10.78 -20.01
C LYS A 18 -9.38 11.57 -18.78
N GLY A 19 -8.46 12.11 -17.98
CA GLY A 19 -8.77 12.89 -16.77
C GLY A 19 -8.74 12.13 -15.43
N PHE A 20 -8.52 10.81 -15.43
CA PHE A 20 -8.43 10.03 -14.18
C PHE A 20 -7.04 9.43 -13.97
N GLY A 21 -6.50 9.57 -12.76
CA GLY A 21 -5.27 8.89 -12.32
C GLY A 21 -5.51 7.48 -11.75
N ALA A 22 -4.50 6.63 -11.81
CA ALA A 22 -4.49 5.28 -11.23
C ALA A 22 -3.60 5.23 -9.98
N ALA A 23 -4.02 4.46 -9.00
CA ALA A 23 -3.16 3.95 -7.95
C ALA A 23 -2.90 2.45 -8.22
N VAL A 24 -1.66 2.02 -8.04
CA VAL A 24 -1.26 0.63 -8.20
C VAL A 24 -0.51 0.18 -6.97
N GLY A 25 -0.73 -1.05 -6.51
CA GLY A 25 -0.08 -1.55 -5.30
C GLY A 25 -0.31 -3.04 -5.09
N ILE A 26 0.05 -3.51 -3.91
CA ILE A 26 -0.23 -4.87 -3.45
C ILE A 26 -0.98 -4.75 -2.13
N HIS A 27 -2.27 -5.02 -2.14
CA HIS A 27 -3.10 -4.86 -0.95
C HIS A 27 -2.73 -5.92 0.11
N PRO A 28 -2.64 -5.58 1.41
CA PRO A 28 -2.17 -6.49 2.47
C PRO A 28 -2.89 -7.84 2.53
N LYS A 29 -4.21 -7.86 2.28
CA LYS A 29 -4.99 -9.12 2.25
C LYS A 29 -4.61 -10.08 1.11
N LYS A 30 -3.85 -9.62 0.12
CA LYS A 30 -3.57 -10.37 -1.10
C LYS A 30 -2.10 -10.77 -1.23
N VAL A 31 -1.23 -10.38 -0.28
CA VAL A 31 0.24 -10.54 -0.37
C VAL A 31 0.70 -11.96 -0.70
N GLN A 32 0.00 -12.98 -0.18
CA GLN A 32 0.31 -14.39 -0.44
C GLN A 32 0.16 -14.82 -1.91
N PHE A 33 -0.57 -14.05 -2.71
CA PHE A 33 -0.81 -14.34 -4.12
C PHE A 33 0.17 -13.61 -5.04
N PHE A 34 1.14 -12.84 -4.54
CA PHE A 34 2.02 -12.05 -5.38
C PHE A 34 3.40 -12.70 -5.53
N PRO A 35 3.71 -13.33 -6.68
CA PRO A 35 5.06 -13.80 -6.96
C PRO A 35 6.01 -12.63 -7.24
N GLN A 36 7.32 -12.92 -7.24
CA GLN A 36 8.37 -11.93 -7.48
C GLN A 36 8.17 -11.12 -8.78
N SER A 37 7.66 -11.75 -9.85
CA SER A 37 7.39 -11.10 -11.14
C SER A 37 6.42 -9.91 -11.03
N LYS A 38 5.55 -9.88 -10.02
CA LYS A 38 4.62 -8.76 -9.81
C LYS A 38 5.32 -7.50 -9.30
N PHE A 39 6.46 -7.61 -8.62
CA PHE A 39 7.25 -6.45 -8.19
C PHE A 39 7.86 -5.73 -9.39
N GLU A 40 8.37 -6.48 -10.36
CA GLU A 40 8.90 -5.92 -11.61
C GLU A 40 7.79 -5.23 -12.39
N GLU A 41 6.63 -5.89 -12.52
CA GLU A 41 5.45 -5.32 -13.15
C GLU A 41 4.97 -4.04 -12.44
N LEU A 42 4.93 -4.03 -11.11
CA LEU A 42 4.60 -2.86 -10.31
C LEU A 42 5.57 -1.71 -10.57
N GLY A 43 6.88 -1.98 -10.56
CA GLY A 43 7.91 -1.00 -10.88
C GLY A 43 7.74 -0.42 -12.28
N ASN A 44 7.36 -1.24 -13.27
CA ASN A 44 7.07 -0.78 -14.63
C ASN A 44 5.83 0.13 -14.68
N LEU A 45 4.76 -0.23 -13.95
CA LEU A 45 3.53 0.56 -13.88
C LEU A 45 3.75 1.92 -13.21
N LEU A 46 4.55 1.98 -12.14
CA LEU A 46 4.85 3.22 -11.41
C LEU A 46 5.56 4.28 -12.26
N ARG A 47 6.16 3.88 -13.39
CA ARG A 47 6.79 4.82 -14.35
C ARG A 47 5.80 5.44 -15.34
N LEU A 48 4.55 4.98 -15.38
CA LEU A 48 3.52 5.53 -16.25
C LEU A 48 2.98 6.84 -15.68
N ASN A 49 2.88 7.88 -16.52
CA ASN A 49 2.32 9.18 -16.12
C ASN A 49 0.85 9.11 -15.66
N THR A 50 0.12 8.07 -16.06
CA THR A 50 -1.27 7.86 -15.65
C THR A 50 -1.38 7.24 -14.26
N VAL A 51 -0.30 6.68 -13.74
CA VAL A 51 -0.18 6.19 -12.36
C VAL A 51 0.29 7.35 -11.49
N VAL A 52 -0.58 7.79 -10.60
CA VAL A 52 -0.39 8.99 -9.77
C VAL A 52 -0.10 8.66 -8.31
N ALA A 53 -0.31 7.41 -7.91
CA ALA A 53 -0.09 6.96 -6.54
C ALA A 53 0.37 5.50 -6.47
N LEU A 54 1.11 5.19 -5.42
CA LEU A 54 1.40 3.83 -4.98
C LEU A 54 0.40 3.45 -3.89
N GLY A 55 -0.39 2.42 -4.12
CA GLY A 55 -1.32 1.89 -3.16
C GLY A 55 -2.58 1.33 -3.81
N GLU A 56 -3.47 0.73 -3.02
CA GLU A 56 -3.38 0.52 -1.58
C GLU A 56 -2.29 -0.49 -1.17
N ILE A 57 -1.45 -0.09 -0.22
CA ILE A 57 -0.41 -0.90 0.44
C ILE A 57 -0.52 -0.71 1.95
N GLY A 58 -0.01 -1.62 2.77
CA GLY A 58 0.04 -1.42 4.21
C GLY A 58 -0.17 -2.72 4.98
N LEU A 59 -0.91 -2.66 6.09
CA LEU A 59 -1.09 -3.78 7.03
C LEU A 59 -2.58 -4.00 7.33
N ASN A 60 -2.99 -5.26 7.42
CA ASN A 60 -4.37 -5.65 7.70
C ASN A 60 -4.42 -6.90 8.58
N ARG A 61 -4.79 -6.72 9.84
CA ARG A 61 -4.86 -7.79 10.85
C ARG A 61 -6.21 -8.51 10.87
N CYS A 62 -7.18 -8.10 10.04
CA CYS A 62 -8.32 -8.97 9.73
C CYS A 62 -7.95 -10.12 8.77
N ALA A 63 -6.72 -10.14 8.22
CA ALA A 63 -6.19 -11.26 7.45
C ALA A 63 -5.58 -12.31 8.39
N PRO A 64 -5.44 -13.58 7.96
CA PRO A 64 -4.84 -14.63 8.78
C PRO A 64 -3.47 -14.23 9.34
N GLU A 65 -3.22 -14.53 10.60
CA GLU A 65 -2.00 -14.17 11.33
C GLU A 65 -0.73 -14.68 10.64
N SER A 66 -0.79 -15.86 10.04
CA SER A 66 0.31 -16.43 9.24
C SER A 66 0.80 -15.52 8.10
N THR A 67 -0.01 -14.56 7.66
CA THR A 67 0.35 -13.61 6.59
C THR A 67 1.00 -12.33 7.12
N TRP A 68 0.99 -12.07 8.42
CA TRP A 68 1.32 -10.76 8.99
C TRP A 68 2.76 -10.35 8.78
N LYS A 69 3.70 -11.28 8.96
CA LYS A 69 5.11 -11.06 8.68
C LYS A 69 5.33 -10.77 7.19
N LEU A 70 4.68 -11.55 6.33
CA LEU A 70 4.74 -11.35 4.88
C LEU A 70 4.19 -9.97 4.48
N GLN A 71 3.12 -9.48 5.11
CA GLN A 71 2.61 -8.13 4.83
C GLN A 71 3.67 -7.05 5.08
N GLU A 72 4.43 -7.14 6.17
CA GLU A 72 5.49 -6.18 6.49
C GLU A 72 6.66 -6.26 5.49
N GLU A 73 7.11 -7.47 5.15
CA GLU A 73 8.16 -7.68 4.16
C GLU A 73 7.78 -7.11 2.79
N ILE A 74 6.54 -7.33 2.37
CA ILE A 74 6.02 -6.86 1.08
C ILE A 74 5.83 -5.34 1.11
N LEU A 75 5.34 -4.76 2.21
CA LEU A 75 5.26 -3.31 2.39
C LEU A 75 6.63 -2.66 2.21
N ILE A 76 7.66 -3.16 2.90
CA ILE A 76 9.03 -2.66 2.79
C ILE A 76 9.53 -2.76 1.34
N LYS A 77 9.37 -3.92 0.70
CA LYS A 77 9.79 -4.12 -0.70
C LYS A 77 9.10 -3.16 -1.66
N VAL A 78 7.79 -2.94 -1.50
CA VAL A 78 7.02 -2.04 -2.37
C VAL A 78 7.42 -0.58 -2.15
N LEU A 79 7.75 -0.17 -0.91
CA LEU A 79 8.30 1.16 -0.63
C LEU A 79 9.70 1.37 -1.24
N GLN A 80 10.49 0.31 -1.44
CA GLN A 80 11.79 0.42 -2.11
C GLN A 80 11.67 0.61 -3.63
N LEU A 81 10.56 0.20 -4.27
CA LEU A 81 10.32 0.39 -5.71
C LEU A 81 10.06 1.85 -6.10
N SER A 82 10.10 2.74 -5.12
CA SER A 82 9.19 3.86 -5.09
C SER A 82 9.96 5.18 -5.14
N MET A 83 10.65 5.42 -6.26
CA MET A 83 11.41 6.65 -6.47
C MET A 83 11.19 7.25 -7.86
N PRO A 84 10.77 8.53 -7.97
CA PRO A 84 10.06 9.32 -6.96
C PRO A 84 8.55 9.00 -6.95
N ILE A 85 8.01 8.52 -5.82
CA ILE A 85 6.54 8.46 -5.63
C ILE A 85 5.99 9.89 -5.52
N ARG A 86 4.84 10.16 -6.17
CA ARG A 86 4.06 11.38 -5.91
C ARG A 86 3.15 11.28 -4.68
N GLN A 87 2.42 10.17 -4.50
CA GLN A 87 1.53 9.91 -3.37
C GLN A 87 1.53 8.42 -2.95
N VAL A 88 1.62 8.13 -1.65
CA VAL A 88 1.32 6.79 -1.11
C VAL A 88 -0.13 6.74 -0.60
N ILE A 89 -0.85 5.67 -0.89
CA ILE A 89 -2.16 5.35 -0.30
C ILE A 89 -1.95 4.16 0.65
N LEU A 90 -2.00 4.47 1.95
CA LEU A 90 -1.70 3.54 3.02
C LEU A 90 -2.99 2.98 3.61
N HIS A 91 -3.12 1.66 3.58
CA HIS A 91 -4.17 0.87 4.20
C HIS A 91 -3.70 0.38 5.57
N MET A 92 -4.45 0.67 6.63
CA MET A 92 -4.19 0.18 7.98
C MET A 92 -5.49 -0.33 8.55
N ARG A 93 -5.52 -1.57 9.05
CA ARG A 93 -6.69 -2.13 9.71
C ARG A 93 -6.31 -3.08 10.83
N ASP A 94 -6.77 -2.78 12.03
CA ASP A 94 -6.66 -3.65 13.19
C ASP A 94 -7.64 -4.83 13.12
N ALA A 95 -7.32 -5.92 13.81
CA ALA A 95 -8.31 -6.94 14.14
C ALA A 95 -9.27 -6.37 15.19
N ALA A 96 -10.57 -6.68 15.10
CA ALA A 96 -11.58 -6.07 15.97
C ALA A 96 -11.39 -6.41 17.47
N ASP A 97 -10.59 -7.43 17.77
CA ASP A 97 -10.64 -8.14 19.03
C ASP A 97 -9.32 -8.03 19.83
N GLN A 98 -8.16 -7.89 19.18
CA GLN A 98 -6.86 -8.14 19.83
C GLN A 98 -5.68 -7.22 19.49
N HIS A 99 -5.81 -6.22 18.61
CA HIS A 99 -4.65 -5.38 18.21
C HIS A 99 -4.99 -3.91 17.93
N CYS A 100 -6.07 -3.39 18.52
CA CYS A 100 -6.58 -2.05 18.20
C CYS A 100 -5.50 -0.97 18.45
N GLY A 101 -5.12 -0.23 17.40
CA GLY A 101 -4.09 0.82 17.43
C GLY A 101 -2.65 0.37 17.15
N GLU A 102 -2.32 -0.91 17.27
CA GLU A 102 -0.96 -1.42 17.04
C GLU A 102 -0.57 -1.39 15.57
N VAL A 103 -1.53 -1.66 14.68
CA VAL A 103 -1.26 -1.69 13.23
C VAL A 103 -0.88 -0.32 12.72
N GLY A 104 -1.60 0.71 13.17
CA GLY A 104 -1.30 2.10 12.80
C GLY A 104 0.12 2.48 13.17
N ALA A 105 0.50 2.26 14.42
CA ALA A 105 1.85 2.54 14.92
C ALA A 105 2.93 1.77 14.14
N ARG A 106 2.70 0.46 13.91
CA ARG A 106 3.65 -0.38 13.17
C ARG A 106 3.80 0.06 11.72
N CYS A 107 2.69 0.39 11.05
CA CYS A 107 2.72 0.83 9.66
C CYS A 107 3.46 2.17 9.53
N LEU A 108 3.20 3.13 10.43
CA LEU A 108 3.91 4.41 10.48
C LEU A 108 5.41 4.24 10.78
N GLN A 109 5.78 3.31 11.67
CA GLN A 109 7.18 2.98 11.93
C GLN A 109 7.89 2.50 10.66
N ILE A 110 7.26 1.60 9.89
CA ILE A 110 7.81 1.10 8.62
C ILE A 110 7.93 2.25 7.62
N MET A 111 6.93 3.11 7.50
CA MET A 111 6.99 4.28 6.62
C MET A 111 8.17 5.19 6.99
N ARG A 112 8.28 5.61 8.26
CA ARG A 112 9.36 6.49 8.74
C ARG A 112 10.76 5.92 8.48
N ALA A 113 10.92 4.60 8.51
CA ALA A 113 12.19 3.93 8.25
C ALA A 113 12.54 3.80 6.76
N ASN A 114 11.56 3.87 5.84
CA ASN A 114 11.75 3.50 4.43
C ASN A 114 11.44 4.61 3.43
N VAL A 115 10.82 5.71 3.84
CA VAL A 115 10.52 6.85 2.96
C VAL A 115 11.06 8.16 3.51
N ALA A 116 11.28 9.13 2.63
CA ALA A 116 11.69 10.47 3.06
C ALA A 116 10.63 11.12 3.96
N PRO A 117 11.01 11.96 4.93
CA PRO A 117 10.06 12.71 5.76
C PRO A 117 9.06 13.57 4.98
N THR A 118 9.40 13.96 3.75
CA THR A 118 8.55 14.75 2.85
C THR A 118 7.57 13.90 2.02
N GLN A 119 7.57 12.57 2.18
CA GLN A 119 6.69 11.69 1.43
C GLN A 119 5.22 11.99 1.76
N ARG A 120 4.42 12.27 0.74
CA ARG A 120 2.97 12.44 0.91
C ARG A 120 2.30 11.08 1.10
N ILE A 121 1.50 10.97 2.16
CA ILE A 121 0.76 9.76 2.52
C ILE A 121 -0.73 10.10 2.65
N HIS A 122 -1.58 9.28 2.05
CA HIS A 122 -3.02 9.31 2.18
C HIS A 122 -3.39 8.08 3.00
N LEU A 123 -3.94 8.28 4.20
CA LEU A 123 -4.41 7.19 5.04
C LEU A 123 -5.82 6.79 4.58
N HIS A 124 -5.93 5.68 3.86
CA HIS A 124 -7.21 5.19 3.38
C HIS A 124 -7.99 4.56 4.54
N CYS A 125 -9.25 4.97 4.72
CA CYS A 125 -10.16 4.42 5.73
C CYS A 125 -9.54 4.45 7.14
N PHE A 126 -8.95 5.59 7.53
CA PHE A 126 -8.35 5.78 8.86
C PHE A 126 -9.39 5.59 9.96
N THR A 127 -9.15 4.61 10.83
CA THR A 127 -9.94 4.32 12.04
C THR A 127 -9.11 4.51 13.33
N GLY A 128 -7.98 5.22 13.24
CA GLY A 128 -7.08 5.44 14.36
C GLY A 128 -7.54 6.57 15.28
N THR A 129 -6.75 6.85 16.32
CA THR A 129 -7.07 7.86 17.33
C THR A 129 -6.50 9.24 16.99
N VAL A 130 -6.96 10.28 17.69
CA VAL A 130 -6.49 11.67 17.48
C VAL A 130 -4.99 11.81 17.74
N GLU A 131 -4.47 11.09 18.74
CA GLU A 131 -3.05 11.10 19.11
C GLU A 131 -2.15 10.64 17.94
N GLN A 132 -2.64 9.70 17.12
CA GLN A 132 -1.91 9.19 15.96
C GLN A 132 -1.87 10.18 14.79
N VAL A 133 -2.72 11.21 14.79
CA VAL A 133 -2.76 12.26 13.74
C VAL A 133 -1.75 13.37 14.02
N VAL A 134 -1.34 13.56 15.27
CA VAL A 134 -0.50 14.68 15.72
C VAL A 134 0.98 14.31 15.96
N SER A 135 1.38 13.05 15.71
CA SER A 135 2.75 12.52 15.94
C SER A 135 3.57 12.37 14.67
#